data_AF-A0A3B9DVE1-F1
#
_entry.id   AF-A0A3B9DVE1-F1
#
_cell.length_a   1.000
_cell.length_b   1.000
_cell.length_c   1.000
_cell.angle_alpha   90.00
_cell.angle_beta   90.00
_cell.angle_gamma   90.00
#
_symmetry.space_group_name_H-M   'P 1'
#
loop_
_entity.id
_entity.type
_entity.pdbx_description
1 polymer ?
#
loop_
_entity_poly.entity_id
_entity_poly.type
_entity_poly.pdbx_seq_one_letter_code
_entity_poly.pdbx_strand_id
1 'polypeptide(L)'
;TTLAAYGITDANIAGGVITLGANTITPLTQHQSLAAYAKKGTTLAAYGITDANIAGGVITLGANTITPLTQHQSLAAYAKSADVENTYAKKADITTVYKYRGSVDTYAKLPVNGQAVGDVYNVVAADSSHNVKAGDNVVWNGNAWDNLSGVVDLSAYAKSADVAATYMKTADFPLATDEEIVAIVNDTVK
;
A
#
# COMPACT_ATOMS: atom_id res chain seq x y z
N THR A 1 15.03 62.93 79.67
CA THR A 1 14.82 62.43 81.04
C THR A 1 16.01 61.59 81.40
N THR A 2 16.79 61.97 82.42
CA THR A 2 17.95 61.19 82.84
C THR A 2 17.49 59.86 83.41
N LEU A 3 18.10 58.74 83.00
CA LEU A 3 17.74 57.39 83.48
C LEU A 3 17.93 57.25 85.01
N ALA A 4 18.63 58.20 85.63
CA ALA A 4 18.78 58.35 87.08
C ALA A 4 17.43 58.41 87.83
N ALA A 5 16.36 58.95 87.22
CA ALA A 5 15.04 58.98 87.84
C ALA A 5 14.40 57.59 88.00
N TYR A 6 14.92 56.56 87.32
CA TYR A 6 14.49 55.17 87.41
C TYR A 6 15.46 54.28 88.20
N GLY A 7 16.39 54.88 88.97
CA GLY A 7 17.34 54.14 89.81
C GLY A 7 18.53 53.53 89.06
N ILE A 8 18.71 53.86 87.79
CA ILE A 8 19.84 53.38 86.97
C ILE A 8 20.95 54.43 87.03
N THR A 9 22.00 54.14 87.80
CA THR A 9 23.12 55.08 88.07
C THR A 9 24.38 54.80 87.26
N ASP A 10 24.45 53.67 86.57
CA ASP A 10 25.64 53.14 85.89
C ASP A 10 25.45 52.91 84.38
N ALA A 11 24.35 53.42 83.81
CA ALA A 11 24.13 53.34 82.37
C ALA A 11 25.09 54.28 81.61
N ASN A 12 25.91 53.70 80.73
CA ASN A 12 26.76 54.43 79.80
C ASN A 12 26.38 54.10 78.36
N ILE A 13 26.28 55.12 77.50
CA ILE A 13 26.05 54.96 76.07
C ILE A 13 27.27 55.51 75.34
N ALA A 14 28.10 54.61 74.83
CA ALA A 14 29.30 54.95 74.07
C ALA A 14 29.35 54.10 72.79
N GLY A 15 29.56 54.74 71.64
CA GLY A 15 29.75 54.04 70.37
C GLY A 15 28.56 53.19 69.90
N GLY A 16 27.32 53.53 70.28
CA GLY A 16 26.13 52.76 69.90
C GLY A 16 25.89 51.48 70.72
N VAL A 17 26.69 51.26 71.76
CA VAL A 17 26.53 50.16 72.72
C VAL A 17 25.94 50.71 74.01
N ILE A 18 24.96 50.01 74.58
CA ILE A 18 24.37 50.35 75.88
C ILE A 18 24.95 49.39 76.92
N THR A 19 25.66 49.94 77.90
CA THR A 19 26.18 49.17 79.04
C THR A 19 25.32 49.44 80.27
N LEU A 20 24.86 48.37 80.93
CA LEU A 20 24.10 48.39 82.19
C LEU A 20 24.83 47.49 83.20
N GLY A 21 25.56 48.10 84.13
CA GLY A 21 26.47 47.38 85.03
C GLY A 21 27.52 46.57 84.27
N ALA A 22 27.65 45.28 84.59
CA ALA A 22 28.57 44.37 83.91
C ALA A 22 28.03 43.78 82.58
N ASN A 23 26.78 44.07 82.23
CA ASN A 23 26.14 43.53 81.03
C ASN A 23 26.14 44.55 79.89
N THR A 24 26.39 44.06 78.68
CA THR A 24 26.48 44.89 77.47
C THR A 24 25.42 44.45 76.48
N ILE A 25 24.58 45.39 76.02
CA ILE A 25 23.63 45.17 74.93
C ILE A 25 24.14 45.94 73.70
N THR A 26 24.44 45.23 72.63
CA THR A 26 24.77 45.82 71.32
C THR A 26 23.55 45.72 70.42
N PRO A 27 22.83 46.83 70.17
CA PRO A 27 21.72 46.83 69.22
C PRO A 27 22.22 46.43 67.83
N LEU A 28 21.51 45.53 67.14
CA LEU A 28 21.87 45.16 65.76
C LEU A 28 21.69 46.39 64.86
N THR A 29 22.79 46.92 64.34
CA THR A 29 22.81 48.21 63.64
C THR A 29 22.42 48.14 62.16
N GLN A 30 22.17 46.95 61.58
CA GLN A 30 21.79 46.82 60.17
C GLN A 30 20.74 45.73 59.93
N HIS A 31 19.74 46.04 59.08
CA HIS A 31 18.79 45.06 58.56
C HIS A 31 19.57 43.97 57.80
N GLN A 32 19.38 42.70 58.13
CA GLN A 32 20.04 41.61 57.40
C GLN A 32 19.53 41.62 55.95
N SER A 33 20.45 41.83 54.99
CA SER A 33 20.10 41.83 53.57
C SER A 33 19.71 40.41 53.13
N LEU A 34 18.49 40.23 52.60
CA LEU A 34 18.04 38.96 52.03
C LEU A 34 18.48 38.77 50.56
N ALA A 35 19.33 39.65 50.02
CA ALA A 35 19.76 39.59 48.62
C ALA A 35 20.46 38.27 48.25
N ALA A 36 21.09 37.59 49.22
CA ALA A 36 21.66 36.25 49.03
C ALA A 36 20.61 35.19 48.65
N TYR A 37 19.35 35.40 49.02
CA TYR A 37 18.22 34.50 48.74
C TYR A 37 17.45 34.89 47.47
N ALA A 38 17.76 36.02 46.83
CA ALA A 38 17.08 36.55 45.64
C ALA A 38 17.80 36.20 44.32
N LYS A 39 18.58 35.13 44.27
CA LYS A 39 19.17 34.64 43.00
C LYS A 39 18.12 33.85 42.21
N LYS A 40 17.30 34.53 41.40
CA LYS A 40 16.70 33.88 40.21
C LYS A 40 17.82 33.68 39.19
N GLY A 41 18.54 32.55 39.30
CA GLY A 41 19.65 32.27 38.41
C GLY A 41 19.18 31.93 37.00
N THR A 42 19.97 32.32 36.00
CA THR A 42 19.83 31.94 34.59
C THR A 42 20.35 30.52 34.29
N THR A 43 20.64 29.75 35.34
CA THR A 43 21.21 28.39 35.27
C THR A 43 20.30 27.39 35.97
N LEU A 44 20.26 26.16 35.47
CA LEU A 44 19.44 25.06 36.01
C LEU A 44 19.76 24.77 37.50
N ALA A 45 21.01 24.95 37.91
CA ALA A 45 21.45 24.80 39.30
C ALA A 45 20.73 25.75 40.27
N ALA A 46 20.32 26.93 39.82
CA ALA A 46 19.59 27.89 40.66
C ALA A 46 18.12 27.48 40.90
N TYR A 47 17.59 26.54 40.12
CA TYR A 47 16.29 25.90 40.34
C TYR A 47 16.42 24.55 41.10
N GLY A 48 17.60 24.22 41.63
CA GLY A 48 17.83 22.99 42.38
C GLY A 48 18.22 21.78 41.53
N ILE A 49 18.55 21.95 40.25
CA ILE A 49 19.04 20.88 39.38
C ILE A 49 20.57 20.91 39.36
N THR A 50 21.21 20.12 40.22
CA THR A 50 22.66 20.17 40.50
C THR A 50 23.53 19.34 39.56
N ASP A 51 22.95 18.42 38.80
CA ASP A 51 23.63 17.30 38.16
C ASP A 51 23.02 16.98 36.78
N ALA A 52 22.63 18.02 36.03
CA ALA A 52 22.25 17.87 34.63
C ALA A 52 23.44 17.37 33.80
N ASN A 53 23.56 16.05 33.66
CA ASN A 53 24.57 15.37 32.87
C ASN A 53 23.96 14.95 31.53
N ILE A 54 24.59 15.35 30.42
CA ILE A 54 24.25 14.83 29.09
C ILE A 54 25.28 13.74 28.78
N ALA A 55 24.90 12.49 29.02
CA ALA A 55 25.71 11.33 28.69
C ALA A 55 24.95 10.45 27.69
N GLY A 56 25.59 10.12 26.56
CA GLY A 56 25.01 9.23 25.55
C GLY A 56 23.71 9.75 24.90
N GLY A 57 23.47 11.07 24.93
CA GLY A 57 22.25 11.67 24.37
C GLY A 57 21.00 11.51 25.25
N VAL A 58 21.15 11.11 26.51
CA VAL A 58 20.08 11.08 27.53
C VAL A 58 20.23 12.28 28.47
N ILE A 59 19.12 12.94 28.78
CA ILE A 59 19.03 13.99 29.79
C ILE A 59 18.40 13.37 31.05
N THR A 60 19.16 13.33 32.13
CA THR A 60 18.68 12.86 33.44
C THR A 60 18.15 14.03 34.27
N LEU A 61 16.94 13.91 34.82
CA LEU A 61 16.26 14.90 35.66
C LEU A 61 15.86 14.25 37.00
N GLY A 62 16.81 14.10 37.91
CA GLY A 62 16.62 13.35 39.16
C GLY A 62 16.40 11.85 38.88
N ALA A 63 15.28 11.28 39.33
CA ALA A 63 14.94 9.87 39.11
C ALA A 63 14.35 9.57 37.72
N ASN A 64 13.99 10.60 36.94
CA ASN A 64 13.40 10.44 35.61
C ASN A 64 14.45 10.68 34.52
N THR A 65 14.29 10.02 33.38
CA THR A 65 15.14 10.21 32.20
C THR A 65 14.32 10.64 31.00
N ILE A 66 14.89 11.55 30.21
CA ILE A 66 14.42 11.88 28.87
C ILE A 66 15.51 11.41 27.91
N THR A 67 15.16 10.56 26.95
CA THR A 67 16.07 10.17 25.87
C THR A 67 15.67 10.91 24.61
N PRO A 68 16.27 12.09 24.33
CA PRO A 68 16.20 12.71 23.02
C PRO A 68 16.51 11.68 21.93
N LEU A 69 15.71 11.64 20.86
CA LEU A 69 16.10 10.88 19.68
C LEU A 69 17.39 11.48 19.12
N THR A 70 18.49 10.74 19.22
CA THR A 70 19.81 11.18 18.75
C THR A 70 19.93 11.13 17.23
N GLN A 71 19.04 10.39 16.56
CA GLN A 71 18.92 10.32 15.10
C GLN A 71 17.45 10.16 14.69
N HIS A 72 17.13 10.57 13.45
CA HIS A 72 15.85 10.22 12.85
C HIS A 72 15.75 8.70 12.69
N GLN A 73 14.57 8.13 12.98
CA GLN A 73 14.33 6.71 12.72
C GLN A 73 14.46 6.44 11.22
N SER A 74 15.26 5.43 10.86
CA SER A 74 15.41 5.02 9.46
C SER A 74 14.08 4.52 8.92
N LEU A 75 13.65 5.08 7.79
CA LEU A 75 12.47 4.63 7.05
C LEU A 75 12.83 3.67 5.91
N ALA A 76 14.09 3.21 5.82
CA ALA A 76 14.56 2.37 4.71
C ALA A 76 13.81 1.04 4.58
N ALA A 77 13.19 0.55 5.66
CA ALA A 77 12.35 -0.65 5.63
C ALA A 77 10.96 -0.42 4.99
N TYR A 78 10.55 0.84 4.79
CA TYR A 78 9.27 1.16 4.16
C TYR A 78 9.44 1.33 2.66
N ALA A 79 8.51 0.76 1.90
CA ALA A 79 8.49 0.90 0.45
C ALA A 79 8.18 2.34 0.06
N LYS A 80 8.90 2.87 -0.94
CA LYS A 80 8.54 4.16 -1.55
C LYS A 80 7.43 3.94 -2.56
N SER A 81 6.52 4.89 -2.69
CA SER A 81 5.45 4.82 -3.69
C SER A 81 6.00 4.56 -5.09
N ALA A 82 7.10 5.19 -5.49
CA ALA A 82 7.73 4.96 -6.78
C ALA A 82 8.21 3.50 -6.99
N ASP A 83 8.73 2.86 -5.94
CA ASP A 83 9.21 1.47 -6.02
C ASP A 83 8.04 0.50 -6.18
N VAL A 84 6.93 0.75 -5.47
CA VAL A 84 5.69 -0.02 -5.60
C VAL A 84 5.10 0.13 -7.00
N GLU A 85 5.03 1.36 -7.51
CA GLU A 85 4.44 1.68 -8.82
C GLU A 85 5.25 1.13 -9.99
N ASN A 86 6.58 1.01 -9.85
CA ASN A 86 7.43 0.44 -10.88
C ASN A 86 7.50 -1.09 -10.83
N THR A 87 7.27 -1.69 -9.67
CA THR A 87 7.38 -3.15 -9.47
C THR A 87 6.06 -3.87 -9.73
N TYR A 88 4.93 -3.23 -9.41
CA TYR A 88 3.61 -3.85 -9.47
C TYR A 88 2.68 -3.09 -10.41
N ALA A 89 1.89 -3.82 -11.19
CA ALA A 89 0.81 -3.22 -11.98
C ALA A 89 -0.30 -2.69 -11.06
N LYS A 90 -0.86 -1.53 -11.38
CA LYS A 90 -2.01 -0.98 -10.69
C LYS A 90 -3.23 -1.86 -10.96
N LYS A 91 -4.19 -1.86 -10.03
CA LYS A 91 -5.52 -2.40 -10.31
C LYS A 91 -6.10 -1.79 -11.60
N ALA A 92 -5.89 -0.49 -11.83
CA ALA A 92 -6.30 0.19 -13.05
C ALA A 92 -5.71 -0.45 -14.32
N ASP A 93 -4.42 -0.80 -14.30
CA ASP A 93 -3.71 -1.37 -15.45
C ASP A 93 -4.22 -2.77 -15.82
N ILE A 94 -4.66 -3.56 -14.83
CA ILE A 94 -5.12 -4.94 -15.05
C ILE A 94 -6.62 -5.01 -15.38
N THR A 95 -7.42 -4.06 -14.89
CA THR A 95 -8.89 -4.14 -15.04
C THR A 95 -9.37 -4.09 -16.48
N THR A 96 -8.56 -3.63 -17.44
CA THR A 96 -8.94 -3.43 -18.84
C THR A 96 -8.79 -4.66 -19.73
N VAL A 97 -8.19 -5.77 -19.25
CA VAL A 97 -7.73 -6.85 -20.14
C VAL A 97 -8.84 -7.80 -20.59
N TYR A 98 -9.77 -8.17 -19.71
CA TYR A 98 -10.91 -9.05 -20.05
C TYR A 98 -12.01 -8.94 -18.98
N LYS A 99 -13.12 -8.26 -19.31
CA LYS A 99 -14.24 -8.00 -18.41
C LYS A 99 -15.47 -8.73 -18.91
N TYR A 100 -15.70 -9.96 -18.45
CA TYR A 100 -16.90 -10.69 -18.82
C TYR A 100 -18.16 -9.97 -18.34
N ARG A 101 -19.08 -9.68 -19.27
CA ARG A 101 -20.32 -8.94 -19.05
C ARG A 101 -21.58 -9.80 -19.12
N GLY A 102 -21.44 -11.03 -19.62
CA GLY A 102 -22.54 -11.98 -19.75
C GLY A 102 -22.63 -12.58 -21.15
N SER A 103 -23.83 -13.06 -21.47
CA SER A 103 -24.16 -13.63 -22.78
C SER A 103 -25.34 -12.88 -23.40
N VAL A 104 -25.33 -12.76 -24.72
CA VAL A 104 -26.44 -12.22 -25.51
C VAL A 104 -26.88 -13.24 -26.56
N ASP A 105 -28.16 -13.26 -26.90
CA ASP A 105 -28.70 -14.24 -27.86
C ASP A 105 -28.12 -14.05 -29.26
N THR A 106 -27.94 -12.81 -29.71
CA THR A 106 -27.44 -12.47 -31.05
C THR A 106 -26.50 -11.25 -31.00
N TYR A 107 -25.65 -11.10 -32.03
CA TYR A 107 -24.72 -9.97 -32.13
C TYR A 107 -25.44 -8.61 -32.09
N ALA A 108 -26.63 -8.51 -32.69
CA ALA A 108 -27.46 -7.31 -32.67
C ALA A 108 -27.97 -6.90 -31.27
N LYS A 109 -27.87 -7.80 -30.27
CA LYS A 109 -28.23 -7.52 -28.87
C LYS A 109 -27.07 -7.02 -28.03
N LEU A 110 -25.86 -6.93 -28.59
CA LEU A 110 -24.74 -6.32 -27.90
C LEU A 110 -25.05 -4.84 -27.58
N PRO A 111 -24.63 -4.33 -26.41
CA PRO A 111 -24.76 -2.91 -26.12
C PRO A 111 -24.15 -2.06 -27.23
N VAL A 112 -24.79 -0.92 -27.52
CA VAL A 112 -24.31 0.09 -28.47
C VAL A 112 -23.78 1.36 -27.79
N ASN A 113 -24.03 1.52 -26.48
CA ASN A 113 -23.51 2.61 -25.65
C ASN A 113 -23.02 2.08 -24.29
N GLY A 114 -22.10 2.80 -23.66
CA GLY A 114 -21.64 2.54 -22.29
C GLY A 114 -20.67 1.37 -22.14
N GLN A 115 -20.12 0.87 -23.24
CA GLN A 115 -19.08 -0.15 -23.26
C GLN A 115 -17.73 0.47 -22.91
N ALA A 116 -16.93 -0.25 -22.13
CA ALA A 116 -15.55 0.08 -21.88
C ALA A 116 -14.63 -0.89 -22.63
N VAL A 117 -13.44 -0.44 -23.01
CA VAL A 117 -12.41 -1.32 -23.59
C VAL A 117 -12.22 -2.52 -22.68
N GLY A 118 -12.25 -3.71 -23.29
CA GLY A 118 -12.13 -5.00 -22.60
C GLY A 118 -13.45 -5.59 -22.10
N ASP A 119 -14.59 -4.93 -22.26
CA ASP A 119 -15.91 -5.57 -22.03
C ASP A 119 -16.08 -6.75 -23.00
N VAL A 120 -16.46 -7.92 -22.50
CA VAL A 120 -16.61 -9.16 -23.27
C VAL A 120 -17.99 -9.75 -23.10
N TYR A 121 -18.63 -10.14 -24.20
CA TYR A 121 -19.85 -10.93 -24.19
C TYR A 121 -19.66 -12.22 -24.97
N ASN A 122 -20.34 -13.28 -24.52
CA ASN A 122 -20.57 -14.46 -25.34
C ASN A 122 -21.81 -14.22 -26.23
N VAL A 123 -21.72 -14.50 -27.53
CA VAL A 123 -22.85 -14.43 -28.46
C VAL A 123 -23.34 -15.84 -28.76
N VAL A 124 -24.61 -16.13 -28.43
CA VAL A 124 -25.14 -17.49 -28.53
C VAL A 124 -25.36 -17.91 -29.99
N ALA A 125 -25.97 -17.06 -30.81
CA ALA A 125 -26.21 -17.33 -32.22
C ALA A 125 -25.02 -16.95 -33.11
N ALA A 126 -24.82 -17.69 -34.20
CA ALA A 126 -23.86 -17.32 -35.24
C ALA A 126 -24.31 -16.06 -36.01
N ASP A 127 -23.35 -15.26 -36.45
CA ASP A 127 -23.52 -14.12 -37.33
C ASP A 127 -22.36 -14.07 -38.34
N SER A 128 -22.64 -14.50 -39.57
CA SER A 128 -21.66 -14.56 -40.65
C SER A 128 -21.21 -13.18 -41.13
N SER A 129 -22.01 -12.12 -40.97
CA SER A 129 -21.63 -10.76 -41.39
C SER A 129 -20.55 -10.16 -40.49
N HIS A 130 -20.47 -10.61 -39.23
CA HIS A 130 -19.48 -10.17 -38.26
C HIS A 130 -18.43 -11.25 -37.94
N ASN A 131 -18.38 -12.33 -38.74
CA ASN A 131 -17.50 -13.49 -38.53
C ASN A 131 -17.65 -14.16 -37.15
N VAL A 132 -18.84 -14.13 -36.56
CA VAL A 132 -19.15 -14.72 -35.25
C VAL A 132 -19.79 -16.09 -35.46
N LYS A 133 -19.23 -17.12 -34.84
CA LYS A 133 -19.82 -18.46 -34.74
C LYS A 133 -20.67 -18.56 -33.47
N ALA A 134 -21.56 -19.54 -33.43
CA ALA A 134 -22.39 -19.77 -32.25
C ALA A 134 -21.50 -20.07 -31.01
N GLY A 135 -21.65 -19.27 -29.96
CA GLY A 135 -20.85 -19.36 -28.73
C GLY A 135 -19.52 -18.61 -28.76
N ASP A 136 -19.25 -17.81 -29.78
CA ASP A 136 -18.04 -17.00 -29.83
C ASP A 136 -18.10 -15.85 -28.81
N ASN A 137 -16.92 -15.51 -28.26
CA ASN A 137 -16.75 -14.34 -27.43
C ASN A 137 -16.35 -13.15 -28.29
N VAL A 138 -16.98 -12.01 -28.04
CA VAL A 138 -16.63 -10.73 -28.65
C VAL A 138 -16.19 -9.73 -27.58
N VAL A 139 -15.17 -8.93 -27.88
CA VAL A 139 -14.62 -7.90 -26.99
C VAL A 139 -14.83 -6.51 -27.55
N TRP A 140 -15.15 -5.52 -26.71
CA TRP A 140 -15.14 -4.13 -27.13
C TRP A 140 -13.70 -3.61 -27.20
N ASN A 141 -13.25 -3.25 -28.40
CA ASN A 141 -11.89 -2.75 -28.63
C ASN A 141 -11.75 -1.22 -28.53
N GLY A 142 -12.84 -0.51 -28.25
CA GLY A 142 -12.90 0.96 -28.23
C GLY A 142 -13.68 1.57 -29.39
N ASN A 143 -13.88 0.80 -30.47
CA ASN A 143 -14.55 1.25 -31.68
C ASN A 143 -15.68 0.30 -32.12
N ALA A 144 -15.46 -1.01 -32.00
CA ALA A 144 -16.40 -2.05 -32.38
C ALA A 144 -16.26 -3.28 -31.48
N TRP A 145 -17.23 -4.19 -31.61
CA TRP A 145 -17.11 -5.54 -31.07
C TRP A 145 -16.21 -6.36 -32.00
N ASP A 146 -15.13 -6.89 -31.44
CA ASP A 146 -14.13 -7.70 -32.15
C ASP A 146 -14.29 -9.17 -31.73
N ASN A 147 -14.33 -10.09 -32.69
CA ASN A 147 -14.46 -11.52 -32.39
C ASN A 147 -13.13 -12.09 -31.92
N LEU A 148 -13.11 -12.67 -30.73
CA LEU A 148 -11.93 -13.32 -30.16
C LEU A 148 -11.74 -14.77 -30.64
N SER A 149 -12.67 -15.31 -31.43
CA SER A 149 -12.47 -16.61 -32.06
C SER A 149 -11.37 -16.52 -33.12
N GLY A 150 -10.51 -17.53 -33.15
CA GLY A 150 -9.52 -17.67 -34.21
C GLY A 150 -10.15 -18.12 -35.53
N VAL A 151 -9.43 -17.88 -36.62
CA VAL A 151 -9.72 -18.51 -37.91
C VAL A 151 -9.09 -19.89 -37.91
N VAL A 152 -9.89 -20.93 -38.13
CA VAL A 152 -9.38 -22.28 -38.46
C VAL A 152 -9.45 -22.41 -39.97
N ASP A 153 -8.29 -22.44 -40.63
CA ASP A 153 -8.21 -22.72 -42.06
C ASP A 153 -8.41 -24.22 -42.30
N LEU A 154 -9.52 -24.56 -42.94
CA LEU A 154 -9.86 -25.92 -43.34
C LEU A 154 -9.76 -26.12 -44.86
N SER A 155 -9.16 -25.17 -45.59
CA SER A 155 -9.05 -25.22 -47.05
C SER A 155 -8.29 -26.44 -47.58
N ALA A 156 -7.38 -26.99 -46.79
CA ALA A 156 -6.63 -28.21 -47.12
C ALA A 156 -7.43 -29.51 -46.93
N TYR A 157 -8.58 -29.46 -46.24
CA TYR A 157 -9.42 -30.63 -46.01
C TYR A 157 -10.48 -30.77 -47.10
N ALA A 158 -10.66 -32.00 -47.59
CA ALA A 158 -11.68 -32.29 -48.58
C ALA A 158 -13.09 -32.12 -47.98
N LYS A 159 -13.98 -31.45 -48.69
CA LYS A 159 -15.39 -31.38 -48.28
C LYS A 159 -16.05 -32.72 -48.57
N SER A 160 -17.07 -33.07 -47.79
CA SER A 160 -17.82 -34.31 -48.00
C SER A 160 -18.37 -34.44 -49.43
N ALA A 161 -18.77 -33.32 -50.05
CA ALA A 161 -19.20 -33.28 -51.44
C ALA A 161 -18.06 -33.60 -52.43
N ASP A 162 -16.86 -33.06 -52.18
CA ASP A 162 -15.68 -33.29 -53.04
C ASP A 162 -15.24 -34.75 -52.95
N VAL A 163 -15.25 -35.34 -51.74
CA VAL A 163 -14.96 -36.77 -51.51
C VAL A 163 -16.00 -37.64 -52.23
N ALA A 164 -17.29 -37.32 -52.11
CA ALA A 164 -18.35 -38.09 -52.76
C ALA A 164 -18.29 -38.03 -54.30
N ALA A 165 -17.78 -36.93 -54.86
CA ALA A 165 -17.58 -36.79 -56.31
C ALA A 165 -16.29 -37.46 -56.81
N THR A 166 -15.26 -37.54 -55.98
CA THR A 166 -13.92 -38.03 -56.39
C THR A 166 -13.77 -39.54 -56.17
N TYR A 167 -14.38 -40.09 -55.13
CA TYR A 167 -14.23 -41.48 -54.73
C TYR A 167 -15.52 -42.27 -54.95
N MET A 168 -15.41 -43.50 -55.48
CA MET A 168 -16.52 -44.44 -55.50
C MET A 168 -16.95 -44.80 -54.08
N LYS A 169 -18.26 -44.90 -53.87
CA LYS A 169 -18.79 -45.35 -52.59
C LYS A 169 -18.39 -46.80 -52.38
N THR A 170 -18.14 -47.19 -51.13
CA THR A 170 -17.79 -48.58 -50.79
C THR A 170 -18.86 -49.57 -51.24
N ALA A 171 -20.14 -49.18 -51.22
CA ALA A 171 -21.26 -50.00 -51.70
C ALA A 171 -21.26 -50.22 -53.21
N ASP A 172 -20.63 -49.30 -53.97
CA ASP A 172 -20.53 -49.38 -55.42
C ASP A 172 -19.22 -50.07 -55.85
N PHE A 173 -18.40 -50.53 -54.89
CA PHE A 173 -17.14 -51.20 -55.19
C PHE A 173 -17.43 -52.54 -55.87
N PRO A 174 -16.96 -52.75 -57.13
CA PRO A 174 -17.21 -53.99 -57.83
C PRO A 174 -16.42 -55.10 -57.13
N LEU A 175 -17.13 -55.95 -56.41
CA LEU A 175 -16.61 -57.25 -55.99
C LEU A 175 -16.93 -58.22 -57.12
N ALA A 176 -15.95 -59.04 -57.51
CA ALA A 176 -16.18 -60.11 -58.47
C ALA A 176 -17.33 -60.99 -57.95
N THR A 177 -18.30 -61.29 -58.80
CA THR A 177 -19.37 -62.21 -58.40
C THR A 177 -18.82 -63.63 -58.31
N ASP A 178 -19.50 -64.48 -57.54
CA ASP A 178 -19.12 -65.89 -57.43
C ASP A 178 -19.10 -66.57 -58.82
N GLU A 179 -19.97 -66.17 -59.75
CA GLU A 179 -19.95 -66.67 -61.13
C GLU A 179 -18.69 -66.27 -61.90
N GLU A 180 -18.23 -65.02 -61.76
CA GLU A 180 -17.03 -64.53 -62.44
C GLU A 180 -15.76 -65.23 -61.92
N ILE A 181 -15.70 -65.50 -60.61
CA ILE A 181 -14.60 -66.24 -59.98
C ILE A 181 -14.56 -67.68 -60.51
N VAL A 182 -15.72 -68.34 -60.57
CA VAL A 182 -15.83 -69.73 -61.06
C VAL A 182 -15.45 -69.84 -62.55
N ALA A 183 -15.81 -68.85 -63.37
CA ALA A 183 -15.46 -68.82 -64.79
C ALA A 183 -13.94 -68.73 -65.01
N ILE A 184 -13.24 -67.90 -64.25
CA ILE A 184 -11.77 -67.78 -64.32
C ILE A 184 -11.10 -69.09 -63.89
N VAL A 185 -11.53 -69.68 -62.78
CA VAL A 185 -10.96 -70.95 -62.29
C VAL A 185 -11.12 -72.07 -63.32
N ASN A 186 -12.26 -72.14 -63.99
CA ASN A 186 -12.52 -73.20 -64.97
C ASN A 186 -11.80 -73.00 -66.32
N ASP A 187 -11.49 -71.76 -66.73
CA ASP A 187 -10.72 -71.51 -67.95
C ASP A 187 -9.19 -71.63 -67.72
N THR A 188 -8.74 -71.49 -66.47
CA THR A 188 -7.33 -71.69 -66.07
C THR A 188 -6.98 -73.17 -65.86
N VAL A 189 -7.98 -74.07 -65.85
CA VAL A 189 -7.83 -75.53 -65.59
C VAL A 189 -7.96 -76.37 -66.88
N LYS A 190 -7.73 -75.78 -68.05
CA LYS A 190 -7.54 -76.51 -69.33
C LYS A 190 -6.06 -76.67 -69.64
#